data_AF-A0A7Y6IXQ7-F1
#
_entry.id   AF-A0A7Y6IXQ7-F1
#
_cell.length_a   1.000
_cell.length_b   1.000
_cell.length_c   1.000
_cell.angle_alpha   90.00
_cell.angle_beta   90.00
_cell.angle_gamma   90.00
#
_symmetry.space_group_name_H-M   'P 1'
#
loop_
_entity.id
_entity.type
_entity.pdbx_description
1 polymer ?
#
loop_
_entity_poly.entity_id
_entity_poly.type
_entity_poly.pdbx_seq_one_letter_code
_entity_poly.pdbx_strand_id
1 'polypeptide(L)'
;MRLLPHPATESIQLTEVLRALSDPVRMEIVVRLAARKEQTCSGVGEELGVHKSTASHHYRTLREAGVVMTRQVGRLKFMRLRRDDLDARFPGLLDAVLAAAHADDTGQAAAHADDAGQGDGAGVLAQGILTQGVPAHGE
;
A
#
# COMPACT_ATOMS: atom_id res chain seq x y z
N MET A 1 16.70 -18.19 -12.69
CA MET A 1 16.25 -17.26 -11.62
C MET A 1 17.42 -16.35 -11.28
N ARG A 2 17.24 -15.03 -11.25
CA ARG A 2 18.32 -14.05 -11.00
C ARG A 2 17.97 -13.16 -9.83
N LEU A 3 18.84 -13.07 -8.83
CA LEU A 3 18.69 -12.12 -7.71
C LEU A 3 19.13 -10.73 -8.17
N LEU A 4 18.35 -9.70 -7.84
CA LEU A 4 18.74 -8.32 -8.10
C LEU A 4 19.72 -7.85 -7.02
N PRO A 5 20.70 -6.97 -7.33
CA PRO A 5 21.64 -6.45 -6.35
C PRO A 5 20.94 -5.85 -5.13
N HIS A 6 21.40 -6.19 -3.92
CA HIS A 6 20.96 -5.62 -2.66
C HIS A 6 22.15 -5.69 -1.68
N PRO A 7 22.20 -4.88 -0.62
CA PRO A 7 23.30 -4.95 0.35
C PRO A 7 23.33 -6.31 1.04
N ALA A 8 24.53 -6.75 1.40
CA ALA A 8 24.73 -7.87 2.32
C ALA A 8 24.12 -7.53 3.70
N THR A 9 23.79 -8.55 4.49
CA THR A 9 23.09 -8.39 5.77
C THR A 9 23.83 -7.47 6.72
N GLU A 10 25.15 -7.60 6.83
CA GLU A 10 26.08 -6.79 7.60
C GLU A 10 26.25 -5.35 7.07
N SER A 11 25.89 -5.09 5.82
CA SER A 11 26.00 -3.78 5.19
C SER A 11 24.73 -2.93 5.30
N ILE A 12 23.61 -3.51 5.77
CA ILE A 12 22.36 -2.77 6.01
C ILE A 12 22.64 -1.66 7.03
N GLN A 13 22.22 -0.42 6.74
CA GLN A 13 22.37 0.71 7.64
C GLN A 13 21.02 1.11 8.20
N LEU A 14 20.93 1.33 9.53
CA LEU A 14 19.68 1.70 10.19
C LEU A 14 19.10 2.99 9.60
N THR A 15 19.95 3.97 9.31
CA THR A 15 19.54 5.25 8.71
C THR A 15 18.87 5.08 7.36
N GLU A 16 19.40 4.20 6.51
CA GLU A 16 18.82 3.92 5.19
C GLU A 16 17.52 3.13 5.31
N VAL A 17 17.43 2.21 6.27
CA VAL A 17 16.17 1.50 6.59
C VAL A 17 15.11 2.49 7.02
N LEU A 18 15.38 3.33 8.03
CA LEU A 18 14.39 4.31 8.52
C LEU A 18 14.00 5.33 7.46
N ARG A 19 14.95 5.79 6.64
CA ARG A 19 14.67 6.67 5.49
C ARG A 19 13.79 5.97 4.45
N ALA A 20 14.02 4.68 4.20
CA ALA A 20 13.16 3.92 3.30
C ALA A 20 11.77 3.68 3.92
N LEU A 21 11.65 3.59 5.25
CA LEU A 21 10.37 3.40 5.93
C LEU A 21 9.64 4.72 6.24
N SER A 22 10.23 5.89 6.02
CA SER A 22 9.58 7.18 6.32
C SER A 22 8.53 7.63 5.30
N ASP A 23 8.23 6.82 4.29
CA ASP A 23 7.31 7.16 3.19
C ASP A 23 6.06 6.29 3.29
N PRO A 24 4.86 6.89 3.30
CA PRO A 24 3.61 6.15 3.50
C PRO A 24 3.40 5.02 2.49
N VAL A 25 3.73 5.25 1.21
CA VAL A 25 3.58 4.23 0.17
C VAL A 25 4.55 3.08 0.40
N ARG A 26 5.80 3.37 0.78
CA ARG A 26 6.79 2.33 1.12
C ARG A 26 6.39 1.56 2.38
N MET A 27 5.80 2.23 3.37
CA MET A 27 5.29 1.58 4.56
C MET A 27 4.16 0.60 4.25
N GLU A 28 3.20 1.02 3.44
CA GLU A 28 2.10 0.15 3.04
C GLU A 28 2.60 -1.08 2.26
N ILE A 29 3.60 -0.91 1.39
CA ILE A 29 4.27 -2.05 0.72
C ILE A 29 4.85 -3.02 1.76
N VAL A 30 5.55 -2.51 2.78
CA VAL A 30 6.19 -3.33 3.82
C VAL A 30 5.16 -4.05 4.68
N VAL A 31 4.07 -3.38 5.08
CA VAL A 31 2.95 -3.97 5.81
C VAL A 31 2.35 -5.15 5.03
N ARG A 32 2.08 -4.95 3.73
CA ARG A 32 1.56 -6.03 2.87
C ARG A 32 2.52 -7.19 2.68
N LEU A 33 3.82 -6.91 2.58
CA LEU A 33 4.87 -7.94 2.51
C LEU A 33 5.09 -8.65 3.85
N ALA A 34 4.78 -8.01 4.98
CA ALA A 34 4.80 -8.67 6.28
C ALA A 34 3.66 -9.69 6.40
N ALA A 35 2.48 -9.37 5.85
CA ALA A 35 1.33 -10.28 5.82
C ALA A 35 1.48 -11.42 4.79
N ARG A 36 2.21 -11.20 3.69
CA ARG A 36 2.39 -12.18 2.61
C ARG A 36 3.86 -12.53 2.40
N LYS A 37 4.24 -13.81 2.56
CA LYS A 37 5.63 -14.29 2.45
C LYS A 37 6.38 -13.82 1.19
N GLU A 38 5.70 -13.71 0.06
CA GLU A 38 6.28 -13.21 -1.20
C GLU A 38 5.18 -12.62 -2.11
N GLN A 39 5.47 -11.53 -2.82
CA GLN A 39 4.55 -10.90 -3.76
C GLN A 39 5.23 -10.49 -5.07
N THR A 40 4.46 -10.33 -6.14
CA THR A 40 4.98 -9.77 -7.40
C THR A 40 5.00 -8.24 -7.34
N CYS A 41 6.01 -7.61 -7.95
CA CYS A 41 6.09 -6.15 -8.02
C CYS A 41 4.90 -5.51 -8.77
N SER A 42 4.30 -6.23 -9.72
CA SER A 42 3.09 -5.78 -10.43
C SER A 42 1.85 -5.85 -9.55
N GLY A 43 1.64 -6.95 -8.83
CA GLY A 43 0.48 -7.13 -7.96
C GLY A 43 0.42 -6.08 -6.85
N VAL A 44 1.55 -5.80 -6.20
CA VAL A 44 1.61 -4.78 -5.14
C VAL A 44 1.30 -3.38 -5.68
N GLY A 45 1.76 -3.05 -6.90
CA GLY A 45 1.54 -1.72 -7.49
C GLY A 45 0.08 -1.50 -7.90
N GLU A 46 -0.55 -2.53 -8.47
CA GLU A 46 -1.97 -2.53 -8.85
C GLU A 46 -2.88 -2.39 -7.62
N GLU A 47 -2.62 -3.16 -6.55
CA GLU A 47 -3.39 -3.09 -5.31
C GLU A 47 -3.22 -1.75 -4.56
N LEU A 48 -2.19 -0.94 -4.87
CA LEU A 48 -1.95 0.37 -4.26
C LEU A 48 -2.48 1.53 -5.10
N GLY A 49 -2.98 1.28 -6.31
CA GLY A 49 -3.35 2.34 -7.26
C GLY A 49 -2.17 3.22 -7.68
N VAL A 50 -0.93 2.75 -7.49
CA VAL A 50 0.28 3.54 -7.78
C VAL A 50 0.73 3.30 -9.22
N HIS A 51 0.98 4.38 -9.95
CA HIS A 51 1.51 4.28 -11.31
C HIS A 51 2.83 3.49 -11.35
N LYS A 52 3.00 2.66 -12.39
CA LYS A 52 4.10 1.69 -12.52
C LYS A 52 5.52 2.28 -12.39
N SER A 53 5.73 3.52 -12.85
CA SER A 53 7.00 4.24 -12.73
C SER A 53 7.34 4.57 -11.27
N THR A 54 6.34 5.04 -10.52
CA THR A 54 6.44 5.40 -9.10
C THR A 54 6.66 4.15 -8.24
N ALA A 55 5.90 3.09 -8.47
CA ALA A 55 6.07 1.80 -7.77
C ALA A 55 7.49 1.23 -7.94
N SER A 56 8.05 1.31 -9.15
CA SER A 56 9.41 0.85 -9.44
C SER A 56 10.48 1.59 -8.63
N HIS A 57 10.28 2.87 -8.35
CA HIS A 57 11.17 3.67 -7.52
C HIS A 57 11.08 3.28 -6.03
N HIS A 58 9.87 3.07 -5.52
CA HIS A 58 9.65 2.58 -4.15
C HIS A 58 10.33 1.22 -3.93
N TYR A 59 10.15 0.27 -4.85
CA TYR A 59 10.79 -1.05 -4.75
C TYR A 59 12.32 -0.98 -4.81
N ARG A 60 12.87 -0.11 -5.66
CA ARG A 60 14.31 0.10 -5.74
C ARG A 60 14.85 0.62 -4.41
N THR A 61 14.20 1.63 -3.85
CA THR A 61 14.59 2.26 -2.58
C THR A 61 14.58 1.25 -1.44
N LEU A 62 13.49 0.47 -1.31
CA LEU A 62 13.39 -0.59 -0.30
C LEU A 62 14.47 -1.67 -0.46
N ARG A 63 14.80 -2.03 -1.70
CA ARG A 63 15.83 -3.03 -2.02
C ARG A 63 17.23 -2.51 -1.69
N GLU A 64 17.52 -1.27 -2.03
CA GLU A 64 18.84 -0.65 -1.80
C GLU A 64 19.08 -0.37 -0.32
N ALA A 65 18.04 -0.03 0.44
CA ALA A 65 18.09 0.04 1.91
C ALA A 65 18.22 -1.35 2.57
N GLY A 66 18.02 -2.44 1.81
CA GLY A 66 18.12 -3.79 2.33
C GLY A 66 16.89 -4.27 3.09
N VAL A 67 15.74 -3.58 2.97
CA VAL A 67 14.47 -3.97 3.60
C VAL A 67 13.85 -5.17 2.88
N VAL A 68 13.93 -5.18 1.55
CA VAL A 68 13.38 -6.25 0.70
C VAL A 68 14.47 -6.87 -0.16
N MET A 69 14.24 -8.11 -0.59
CA MET A 69 15.00 -8.70 -1.69
C MET A 69 14.08 -8.97 -2.86
N THR A 70 14.64 -8.91 -4.08
CA THR A 70 13.89 -9.15 -5.30
C THR A 70 14.57 -10.22 -6.13
N ARG A 71 13.83 -11.29 -6.45
CA ARG A 71 14.25 -12.33 -7.38
C ARG A 71 13.47 -12.23 -8.69
N GLN A 72 14.15 -12.45 -9.80
CA GLN A 72 13.54 -12.51 -11.13
C GLN A 72 13.39 -13.97 -11.58
N VAL A 73 12.17 -14.33 -11.95
CA VAL A 73 11.82 -15.65 -12.51
C VAL A 73 11.10 -15.41 -13.83
N GLY A 74 11.79 -15.65 -14.95
CA GLY A 74 11.33 -15.27 -16.27
C GLY A 74 11.10 -13.76 -16.39
N ARG A 75 9.88 -13.36 -16.73
CA ARG A 75 9.47 -11.94 -16.84
C ARG A 75 8.98 -11.36 -15.51
N LEU A 76 8.75 -12.19 -14.51
CA LEU A 76 8.19 -11.78 -13.22
C LEU A 76 9.31 -11.43 -12.23
N LYS A 77 9.04 -10.42 -11.40
CA LYS A 77 9.88 -10.03 -10.27
C LYS A 77 9.09 -10.28 -8.99
N PHE A 78 9.64 -11.13 -8.15
CA PHE A 78 9.10 -11.49 -6.85
C PHE A 78 9.90 -10.78 -5.78
N MET A 79 9.20 -10.21 -4.81
CA MET A 79 9.74 -9.43 -3.72
C MET A 79 9.32 -10.07 -2.40
N ARG A 80 10.27 -10.17 -1.47
CA ARG A 80 10.01 -10.61 -0.10
C ARG A 80 10.70 -9.69 0.90
N LEU A 81 10.09 -9.57 2.06
CA LEU A 81 10.67 -8.86 3.20
C LEU A 81 11.87 -9.64 3.74
N ARG A 82 12.96 -8.94 4.06
CA ARG A 82 14.17 -9.51 4.65
C ARG A 82 14.09 -9.54 6.17
N ARG A 83 12.99 -10.10 6.70
CA ARG A 83 12.70 -10.11 8.14
C ARG A 83 13.87 -10.66 8.96
N ASP A 84 14.37 -11.84 8.62
CA ASP A 84 15.45 -12.50 9.36
C ASP A 84 16.74 -11.66 9.39
N ASP A 85 17.08 -11.01 8.27
CA ASP A 85 18.26 -10.15 8.16
C ASP A 85 18.11 -8.86 8.98
N LEU A 86 16.91 -8.27 8.97
CA LEU A 86 16.60 -7.07 9.74
C LEU A 86 16.56 -7.37 11.24
N ASP A 87 15.97 -8.49 11.66
CA ASP A 87 15.96 -8.91 13.07
C ASP A 87 17.36 -9.28 13.56
N ALA A 88 18.22 -9.87 12.71
CA ALA A 88 19.61 -10.14 13.06
C ALA A 88 20.44 -8.85 13.28
N ARG A 89 20.15 -7.79 12.53
CA ARG A 89 20.87 -6.50 12.62
C ARG A 89 20.28 -5.55 13.66
N PHE A 90 18.95 -5.51 13.76
CA PHE A 90 18.16 -4.57 14.57
C PHE A 90 16.98 -5.31 15.21
N PRO A 91 17.22 -6.13 16.24
CA PRO A 91 16.19 -6.96 16.85
C PRO A 91 14.96 -6.15 17.28
N GLY A 92 13.77 -6.57 16.86
CA GLY A 92 12.49 -5.96 17.25
C GLY A 92 12.13 -4.65 16.54
N LEU A 93 13.03 -4.10 15.71
CA LEU A 93 12.76 -2.86 14.95
C LEU A 93 11.56 -3.02 14.04
N LEU A 94 11.55 -4.09 13.24
CA LEU A 94 10.52 -4.30 12.23
C LEU A 94 9.16 -4.53 12.88
N ASP A 95 9.11 -5.25 14.00
CA ASP A 95 7.86 -5.47 14.73
C ASP A 95 7.33 -4.18 15.36
N ALA A 96 8.20 -3.36 15.95
CA ALA A 96 7.81 -2.06 16.50
C ALA A 96 7.24 -1.14 15.41
N VAL A 97 7.89 -1.08 14.25
CA VAL A 97 7.45 -0.27 13.11
C VAL A 97 6.12 -0.77 12.54
N LEU A 98 5.95 -2.07 12.36
CA LEU A 98 4.70 -2.65 11.87
C LEU A 98 3.54 -2.43 12.86
N ALA A 99 3.79 -2.63 14.15
CA ALA A 99 2.80 -2.37 15.19
C ALA A 99 2.34 -0.90 15.20
N ALA A 100 3.29 0.05 15.08
CA ALA A 100 2.98 1.47 14.98
C ALA A 100 2.15 1.79 13.72
N ALA A 101 2.53 1.25 12.57
CA ALA A 101 1.81 1.48 11.31
C ALA A 101 0.34 0.99 11.38
N HIS A 102 0.09 -0.14 12.04
CA HIS A 102 -1.27 -0.64 12.25
C HIS A 102 -2.09 0.22 13.23
N ALA A 103 -1.44 0.80 14.25
CA ALA A 103 -2.09 1.69 15.19
C ALA A 103 -2.51 3.02 14.53
N ASP A 104 -1.67 3.56 13.64
CA ASP A 104 -1.97 4.80 12.90
C ASP A 104 -3.15 4.63 11.94
N ASP A 105 -3.23 3.49 11.25
CA ASP A 105 -4.34 3.15 10.34
C ASP A 105 -5.66 2.97 11.12
N THR A 106 -5.59 2.31 12.30
CA THR A 106 -6.76 2.17 13.19
C THR A 106 -7.23 3.53 13.73
N GLY A 107 -6.30 4.44 14.04
CA GLY A 107 -6.62 5.81 14.48
C GLY A 107 -7.27 6.66 13.39
N GLN A 108 -6.87 6.47 12.13
CA GLN A 108 -7.46 7.16 10.97
C GLN A 108 -8.85 6.62 10.62
N ALA A 109 -9.07 5.30 10.70
CA ALA A 109 -10.39 4.70 10.50
C ALA A 109 -11.42 5.14 11.56
N ALA A 110 -11.00 5.29 12.83
CA ALA A 110 -11.86 5.82 13.89
C ALA A 110 -12.19 7.31 13.69
N ALA A 111 -11.24 8.12 13.21
CA ALA A 111 -11.48 9.54 12.92
C ALA A 111 -12.40 9.77 11.72
N HIS A 112 -12.42 8.87 10.73
CA HIS A 112 -13.34 8.96 9.58
C HIS A 112 -14.79 8.50 9.90
N ALA A 113 -15.02 7.80 11.02
CA ALA A 113 -16.36 7.43 11.45
C ALA A 113 -17.14 8.61 12.07
N ASP A 114 -16.45 9.63 12.57
CA ASP A 114 -17.06 10.83 13.19
C ASP A 114 -17.43 11.93 12.17
N ASP A 115 -17.05 11.82 10.89
CA ASP A 115 -17.35 12.82 9.83
C ASP A 115 -18.64 12.53 9.04
N ALA A 116 -19.26 11.35 9.22
CA ALA A 116 -20.49 10.97 8.51
C ALA A 116 -21.79 11.58 9.11
N GLY A 117 -21.65 12.63 9.92
CA GLY A 117 -22.70 13.17 10.79
C GLY A 117 -22.96 14.66 10.63
N GLN A 118 -22.95 15.23 9.42
CA GLN A 118 -23.53 16.56 9.21
C GLN A 118 -24.32 16.61 7.89
N GLY A 119 -25.59 16.23 7.98
CA GLY A 119 -26.57 16.61 6.99
C GLY A 119 -26.87 18.11 7.09
N ASP A 120 -27.08 18.74 5.95
CA ASP A 120 -27.92 19.95 5.90
C ASP A 120 -28.81 19.86 4.66
N GLY A 121 -30.12 19.92 4.92
CA GLY A 121 -31.16 19.89 3.92
C GLY A 121 -32.07 21.09 4.10
N ALA A 122 -32.25 21.88 3.03
CA ALA A 122 -33.43 22.70 2.73
C ALA A 122 -33.20 23.32 1.34
N GLY A 123 -33.90 22.86 0.29
CA GLY A 123 -35.10 23.54 -0.25
C GLY A 123 -34.70 24.53 -1.37
N VAL A 124 -35.23 24.53 -2.60
CA VAL A 124 -36.60 24.95 -2.96
C VAL A 124 -36.71 25.01 -4.51
N LEU A 125 -37.83 24.47 -5.04
CA LEU A 125 -38.61 24.81 -6.26
C LEU A 125 -38.04 24.68 -7.69
N ALA A 126 -38.67 23.80 -8.48
CA ALA A 126 -39.15 24.14 -9.82
C ALA A 126 -40.44 23.35 -10.16
N GLN A 127 -41.51 24.09 -10.44
CA GLN A 127 -42.81 23.67 -10.99
C GLN A 127 -42.58 22.97 -12.35
N GLY A 128 -43.23 21.88 -12.74
CA GLY A 128 -44.68 21.68 -12.82
C GLY A 128 -45.12 21.84 -14.28
N ILE A 129 -45.18 20.75 -15.07
CA ILE A 129 -46.08 20.65 -16.22
C ILE A 129 -46.52 19.18 -16.40
N LEU A 130 -47.82 18.96 -16.20
CA LEU A 130 -48.57 17.77 -16.60
C LEU A 130 -48.76 17.79 -18.12
N THR A 131 -48.69 16.65 -18.80
CA THR A 131 -49.80 16.11 -19.62
C THR A 131 -49.43 14.77 -20.27
N GLN A 132 -50.25 13.77 -19.94
CA GLN A 132 -50.80 12.64 -20.74
C GLN A 132 -49.87 11.93 -21.75
N GLY A 133 -49.65 10.61 -21.73
CA GLY A 133 -50.54 9.50 -21.44
C GLY A 133 -51.06 8.89 -22.75
N VAL A 134 -50.53 7.72 -23.19
CA VAL A 134 -51.22 6.61 -23.91
C VAL A 134 -50.29 5.37 -23.88
N PRO A 135 -50.79 4.16 -23.54
CA PRO A 135 -50.08 2.88 -23.67
C PRO A 135 -50.49 2.13 -24.95
N ALA A 136 -49.64 1.25 -25.47
CA ALA A 136 -50.07 0.20 -26.40
C ALA A 136 -49.18 -1.06 -26.30
N HIS A 137 -49.83 -2.17 -26.00
CA HIS A 137 -49.38 -3.56 -26.05
C HIS A 137 -49.23 -4.09 -27.50
N GLY A 138 -48.44 -5.16 -27.65
CA GLY A 138 -48.54 -6.19 -28.71
C GLY A 138 -47.82 -5.81 -30.01
N GLU A 139 -47.08 -6.68 -30.69
CA GLU A 139 -46.88 -8.14 -30.65
C GLU A 139 -45.42 -8.47 -31.04
#